data_AF-A0A9K3IN84-F1
#
_entry.id   AF-A0A9K3IN84-F1
#
_cell.length_a   1.000
_cell.length_b   1.000
_cell.length_c   1.000
_cell.angle_alpha   90.00
_cell.angle_beta   90.00
_cell.angle_gamma   90.00
#
_symmetry.space_group_name_H-M   'P 1'
#
loop_
_entity.id
_entity.type
_entity.pdbx_description
1 polymer ?
#
loop_
_entity_poly.entity_id
_entity_poly.type
_entity_poly.pdbx_seq_one_letter_code
_entity_poly.pdbx_strand_id
1 'polypeptide(L)' 'MEMDNGYLSAEEGCRTPKRARGAVKCPATPRKKAAQLKNKKPPANGYFKSPEIDVFFAMVRRREACA' A
#
# COMPACT_ATOMS: atom_id res chain seq x y z
N MET A 1 -24.99 1.54 57.17
CA MET A 1 -24.97 1.15 55.75
C MET A 1 -23.51 0.92 55.41
N GLU A 2 -23.09 -0.35 55.40
CA GLU A 2 -21.70 -0.71 55.10
C GLU A 2 -21.49 -0.60 53.59
N MET A 3 -20.52 0.20 53.16
CA MET A 3 -20.10 0.26 51.76
C MET A 3 -19.14 -0.91 51.51
N ASP A 4 -19.67 -1.98 50.94
CA ASP A 4 -18.85 -3.03 50.33
C ASP A 4 -18.21 -2.45 49.07
N ASN A 5 -17.12 -1.72 49.27
CA ASN A 5 -16.25 -1.25 48.21
C ASN A 5 -15.47 -2.47 47.73
N GLY A 6 -16.14 -3.28 46.90
CA GLY A 6 -15.60 -4.46 46.22
C GLY A 6 -14.39 -4.08 45.38
N TYR A 7 -13.24 -4.03 46.05
CA TYR A 7 -11.93 -3.88 45.47
C TYR A 7 -11.66 -5.19 44.70
N LEU A 8 -12.12 -5.25 43.44
CA LEU A 8 -11.62 -6.23 42.50
C LEU A 8 -10.10 -6.09 42.53
N SER A 9 -9.43 -7.13 43.02
CA SER A 9 -7.98 -7.14 43.22
C SER A 9 -7.30 -6.63 41.94
N ALA A 10 -6.24 -5.83 42.05
CA ALA A 10 -5.62 -5.14 40.90
C ALA A 10 -5.24 -6.10 39.74
N GLU A 11 -5.06 -7.38 40.07
CA GLU A 11 -4.79 -8.51 39.19
C GLU A 11 -6.00 -9.05 38.36
N GLU A 12 -7.23 -8.68 38.71
CA GLU A 12 -8.44 -9.02 37.95
C GLU A 12 -8.93 -7.88 37.04
N GLY A 13 -8.63 -6.62 37.39
CA GLY A 13 -8.92 -5.46 36.54
C GLY A 13 -7.89 -5.22 35.43
N CYS A 14 -6.63 -5.60 35.66
CA CYS A 14 -5.51 -5.34 34.75
C CYS A 14 -5.20 -6.53 33.84
N ARG A 15 -6.19 -7.09 33.14
CA ARG A 15 -5.97 -8.16 32.16
C ARG A 15 -6.18 -7.66 30.75
N THR A 16 -5.24 -7.99 29.85
CA THR A 16 -5.39 -7.76 28.42
C THR A 16 -6.69 -8.39 27.94
N PRO A 17 -7.60 -7.63 27.31
CA PRO A 17 -8.85 -8.18 26.79
C PRO A 17 -8.54 -9.35 25.86
N LYS A 18 -9.11 -10.53 26.16
CA LYS A 18 -9.04 -11.67 25.24
C LYS A 18 -9.80 -11.29 23.98
N ARG A 19 -9.08 -10.93 22.92
CA ARG A 19 -9.68 -10.54 21.63
C ARG A 19 -10.64 -11.65 21.22
N ALA A 20 -11.94 -11.38 21.26
CA ALA A 20 -12.91 -12.18 20.55
C ALA A 20 -12.48 -12.11 19.08
N ARG A 21 -11.89 -13.19 18.57
CA ARG A 21 -11.70 -13.37 17.13
C ARG A 21 -13.08 -13.70 16.56
N GLY A 22 -14.00 -12.74 16.65
CA GLY A 22 -15.15 -12.73 15.80
C GLY A 22 -14.61 -12.81 14.38
N ALA A 23 -15.07 -13.80 13.62
CA ALA A 23 -14.75 -13.91 12.21
C ALA A 23 -15.40 -12.73 11.50
N VAL A 24 -14.83 -11.54 11.65
CA VAL A 24 -15.18 -10.39 10.84
C VAL A 24 -14.67 -10.76 9.45
N LYS A 25 -15.59 -11.28 8.63
CA LYS A 25 -15.27 -11.63 7.25
C LYS A 25 -14.79 -10.34 6.60
N CYS A 26 -13.50 -10.28 6.29
CA CYS A 26 -12.96 -9.15 5.54
C CYS A 26 -13.79 -9.01 4.27
N PRO A 27 -14.18 -7.79 3.87
CA PRO A 27 -14.84 -7.61 2.60
C PRO A 27 -13.94 -8.18 1.49
N ALA A 28 -14.57 -8.71 0.44
CA ALA A 28 -13.83 -9.27 -0.69
C ALA A 28 -12.85 -8.22 -1.25
N THR A 29 -11.65 -8.65 -1.63
CA THR A 29 -10.64 -7.75 -2.18
C THR A 29 -11.17 -7.10 -3.47
N PRO A 30 -10.93 -5.79 -3.67
CA PRO A 30 -11.34 -5.13 -4.91
C PRO A 30 -10.66 -5.78 -6.10
N ARG A 31 -11.46 -6.15 -7.12
CA ARG A 31 -10.94 -6.79 -8.33
C ARG A 31 -10.32 -5.75 -9.25
N LYS A 32 -9.09 -6.02 -9.69
CA LYS A 32 -8.43 -5.22 -10.74
C LYS A 32 -9.27 -5.31 -12.01
N LYS A 33 -9.58 -4.16 -12.64
CA LYS A 33 -10.23 -4.14 -13.95
C LYS A 33 -9.31 -4.82 -14.98
N ALA A 34 -9.90 -5.58 -15.89
CA ALA A 34 -9.16 -6.17 -16.99
C ALA A 34 -8.41 -5.07 -17.74
N ALA A 35 -7.11 -5.25 -17.93
CA ALA A 35 -6.33 -4.33 -18.74
C ALA A 35 -6.85 -4.43 -20.17
N GLN A 36 -7.54 -3.39 -20.64
CA GLN A 36 -7.75 -3.22 -22.07
C GLN A 36 -6.38 -2.88 -22.65
N LEU A 37 -5.65 -3.90 -23.11
CA LEU A 37 -4.49 -3.72 -23.96
C LEU A 37 -5.01 -3.20 -25.31
N LYS A 38 -5.46 -1.95 -25.32
CA LYS A 38 -5.66 -1.23 -26.57
C LYS A 38 -4.27 -1.16 -27.18
N ASN A 39 -4.12 -1.74 -28.37
CA ASN A 39 -2.99 -1.47 -29.25
C ASN A 39 -3.04 0.02 -29.58
N LYS A 40 -2.59 0.85 -28.64
CA LYS A 40 -2.46 2.27 -28.82
C LYS A 40 -1.37 2.41 -29.85
N LYS A 41 -1.72 2.95 -31.02
CA LYS A 41 -0.71 3.42 -31.95
C LYS A 41 0.21 4.35 -31.17
N PRO A 42 1.54 4.26 -31.35
CA PRO A 42 2.44 5.23 -30.75
C PRO A 42 1.96 6.64 -31.11
N PRO A 43 2.10 7.64 -30.22
CA PRO A 43 1.65 8.98 -30.51
C PRO A 43 2.27 9.47 -31.83
N ALA A 44 1.50 10.20 -32.63
CA ALA A 44 1.89 10.58 -33.99
C ALA A 44 3.23 11.34 -34.05
N ASN A 45 3.57 12.07 -32.97
CA ASN A 45 4.79 12.88 -32.87
C ASN A 45 5.95 12.14 -32.16
N GLY A 46 5.82 10.82 -31.97
CA GLY A 46 6.75 10.02 -31.18
C GLY A 46 6.45 10.08 -29.68
N TYR A 47 7.41 9.66 -28.85
CA TYR A 47 7.29 9.74 -27.40
C TYR A 47 7.27 11.19 -26.91
N PHE A 48 6.85 11.37 -25.65
CA PHE A 48 6.94 12.64 -24.95
C PHE A 48 8.39 13.15 -24.95
N LYS A 49 8.63 14.24 -25.69
CA LYS A 49 9.91 14.94 -25.71
C LYS A 49 9.86 16.04 -24.66
N SER A 50 10.30 15.73 -23.44
CA SER A 50 10.57 16.77 -22.45
C SER A 50 12.07 17.06 -22.43
N PRO A 51 12.48 18.35 -22.40
CA PRO A 51 13.88 18.73 -22.26
C PRO A 51 14.57 18.05 -21.07
N GLU A 52 13.83 17.81 -19.99
CA GLU A 52 14.33 17.15 -18.78
C GLU A 52 14.78 15.70 -19.03
N ILE A 53 14.08 14.97 -19.90
CA ILE A 53 14.41 13.57 -20.24
C ILE A 53 15.69 13.52 -21.07
N ASP A 54 15.83 14.43 -22.03
CA ASP A 54 17.03 14.52 -22.87
C ASP A 54 18.26 14.91 -22.03
N VAL A 55 18.09 15.85 -21.08
CA VAL A 55 19.14 16.23 -20.12
C VAL A 55 19.52 15.07 -19.21
N PHE A 56 18.55 14.27 -18.73
CA PHE A 56 18.83 13.09 -17.92
C PHE A 56 19.74 12.10 -18.66
N PHE A 57 19.46 11.83 -19.93
CA PHE A 57 20.30 10.94 -20.74
C PHE A 57 21.67 11.53 -21.11
N ALA A 58 21.77 12.86 -21.24
CA ALA A 58 23.04 13.54 -21.49
C ALA A 58 23.92 13.57 -20.22
N MET A 59 23.30 13.67 -19.04
CA MET A 59 24.00 13.76 -17.76
C MET A 59 24.50 12.39 -17.27
N VAL A 60 23.71 11.33 -17.49
CA VAL A 60 24.15 9.97 -17.19
C VAL A 60 25.13 9.53 -18.26
N ARG A 61 26.44 9.57 -17.96
CA ARG A 61 27.45 8.84 -18.75
C ARG A 61 27.11 7.35 -18.73
N ARG A 62 26.36 6.88 -19.73
CA ARG A 62 26.15 5.45 -19.93
C ARG A 62 27.49 4.86 -20.33
N ARG A 63 28.08 4.05 -19.45
CA ARG A 63 29.09 3.07 -19.89
C ARG A 63 28.33 2.12 -20.82
N GLU A 64 28.59 2.23 -22.11
CA GLU A 64 28.11 1.23 -23.07
C GLU A 64 28.64 -0.12 -22.60
N ALA A 65 27.74 -1.05 -22.29
CA ALA A 65 28.13 -2.45 -22.18
C ALA A 65 28.35 -2.94 -23.60
N CYS A 66 29.62 -3.02 -24.01
CA CYS A 66 29.98 -3.63 -25.29
C CYS A 66 29.56 -5.10 -25.25
N ALA A 67 28.90 -5.56 -26.31
CA ALA A 67 28.71 -6.98 -26.58
C ALA A 67 29.99 -7.58 -27.16
#